data_AF-A0A8H9F6A0-F1
#
_entry.id   AF-A0A8H9F6A0-F1
#
_cell.length_a   1.000
_cell.length_b   1.000
_cell.length_c   1.000
_cell.angle_alpha   90.00
_cell.angle_beta   90.00
_cell.angle_gamma   90.00
#
_symmetry.space_group_name_H-M   'P 1'
#
loop_
_entity.id
_entity.type
_entity.pdbx_description
1 polymer ?
#
loop_
_entity_poly.entity_id
_entity_poly.type
_entity_poly.pdbx_seq_one_letter_code
_entity_poly.pdbx_strand_id
1 'polypeptide(L)' 'MKLKIRKAKKLLSTTNNTITVGANSVGFNDSLAFSKVFKQYTQSSPSSYRKQATETHLSN' A
#
# COMPACT_ATOMS: atom_id res chain seq x y z
N MET A 1 9.00 9.18 7.64
CA MET A 1 7.93 8.65 6.74
C MET A 1 8.36 7.48 5.84
N LYS A 2 9.60 7.41 5.32
CA LYS A 2 10.08 6.29 4.48
C LYS A 2 9.82 4.88 5.05
N LEU A 3 10.06 4.67 6.34
CA LEU A 3 9.90 3.35 6.97
C LEU A 3 8.43 2.87 6.98
N LYS A 4 7.49 3.78 7.27
CA LYS A 4 6.04 3.51 7.23
C LYS A 4 5.59 3.08 5.84
N ILE A 5 6.04 3.78 4.79
CA ILE A 5 5.68 3.44 3.41
C ILE A 5 6.31 2.11 2.96
N ARG A 6 7.56 1.81 3.34
CA ARG A 6 8.16 0.48 3.06
C ARG A 6 7.34 -0.65 3.69
N LYS A 7 6.92 -0.48 4.95
CA LYS A 7 6.08 -1.46 5.65
C LYS A 7 4.71 -1.61 4.99
N ALA A 8 4.11 -0.48 4.57
CA ALA A 8 2.85 -0.48 3.84
C ALA A 8 2.94 -1.16 2.47
N LYS A 9 4.04 -0.96 1.72
CA LYS A 9 4.28 -1.67 0.44
C LYS A 9 4.31 -3.18 0.67
N LYS A 10 5.06 -3.64 1.68
CA LYS A 10 5.13 -5.06 2.01
C LYS A 10 3.77 -5.62 2.41
N LEU A 11 3.02 -4.92 3.27
CA LEU A 11 1.66 -5.32 3.63
C LEU A 11 0.74 -5.38 2.40
N LEU A 12 0.75 -4.37 1.55
CA LEU A 12 -0.11 -4.33 0.36
C LEU A 12 0.23 -5.41 -0.68
N SER A 13 1.46 -5.90 -0.71
CA SER A 13 1.87 -7.00 -1.59
C SER A 13 1.64 -8.38 -0.97
N THR A 14 1.72 -8.52 0.35
CA THR A 14 1.62 -9.82 1.03
C THR A 14 0.23 -10.12 1.60
N THR A 15 -0.63 -9.11 1.76
CA THR A 15 -1.95 -9.27 2.35
C THR A 15 -3.06 -8.68 1.48
N ASN A 16 -4.20 -9.35 1.45
CA ASN A 16 -5.42 -8.89 0.78
C ASN A 16 -6.21 -7.83 1.58
N ASN A 17 -5.69 -7.40 2.74
CA ASN A 17 -6.30 -6.41 3.61
C ASN A 17 -6.56 -5.09 2.89
N THR A 18 -7.68 -4.40 3.12
CA THR A 18 -8.04 -3.14 2.45
C THR A 18 -7.00 -2.01 2.68
N ILE A 19 -7.03 -0.98 1.83
CA ILE A 19 -6.10 0.16 1.91
C ILE A 19 -6.16 0.83 3.28
N THR A 20 -7.35 0.91 3.88
CA THR A 20 -7.61 1.43 5.22
C THR A 20 -6.88 0.62 6.29
N VAL A 21 -6.93 -0.71 6.23
CA VAL A 21 -6.22 -1.58 7.19
C VAL A 21 -4.70 -1.44 7.05
N GLY A 22 -4.20 -1.32 5.81
CA GLY A 22 -2.78 -1.05 5.55
C GLY A 22 -2.33 0.31 6.08
N ALA A 23 -3.18 1.35 5.94
CA ALA A 23 -2.95 2.68 6.48
C ALA A 23 -2.88 2.67 8.01
N ASN A 24 -3.88 2.06 8.66
CA ASN A 24 -3.94 1.91 10.11
C ASN A 24 -2.72 1.14 10.65
N SER A 25 -2.31 0.07 9.95
CA SER A 25 -1.17 -0.77 10.35
C SER A 25 0.18 -0.05 10.34
N VAL A 26 0.32 1.04 9.60
CA VAL A 26 1.55 1.86 9.59
C VAL A 26 1.39 3.19 10.33
N GLY A 27 0.27 3.36 11.04
CA GLY A 27 -0.02 4.51 11.88
C GLY A 27 -0.48 5.75 11.09
N PHE A 28 -1.33 5.55 10.08
CA PHE A 28 -2.18 6.59 9.50
C PHE A 28 -3.63 6.33 9.92
N ASN A 29 -4.27 7.34 10.52
CA ASN A 29 -5.71 7.28 10.81
C ASN A 29 -6.55 7.52 9.56
N ASP A 30 -6.01 8.26 8.59
CA ASP A 30 -6.71 8.63 7.35
C ASP A 30 -6.18 7.88 6.13
N SER A 31 -7.06 7.07 5.53
CA SER A 31 -6.81 6.36 4.27
C SER A 31 -6.45 7.31 3.12
N LEU A 32 -7.03 8.51 3.11
CA LEU A 32 -6.80 9.55 2.10
C LEU A 32 -5.41 10.18 2.24
N ALA A 33 -5.03 10.53 3.48
CA ALA A 33 -3.70 11.05 3.78
C ALA A 33 -2.63 10.00 3.44
N PHE A 34 -2.87 8.74 3.84
CA PHE A 34 -2.02 7.62 3.45
C PHE A 34 -1.90 7.50 1.93
N SER A 35 -3.00 7.56 1.18
CA SER A 35 -2.98 7.41 -0.28
C SER A 35 -2.17 8.52 -0.97
N LYS A 36 -2.28 9.77 -0.50
CA LYS A 36 -1.48 10.90 -1.02
C LYS A 36 0.01 10.67 -0.77
N VAL A 37 0.39 10.35 0.46
CA VAL A 37 1.80 10.10 0.83
C VAL A 37 2.32 8.87 0.10
N PHE A 38 1.58 7.77 0.12
CA PHE A 38 1.96 6.53 -0.57
C PHE A 38 2.20 6.79 -2.05
N LYS A 39 1.28 7.49 -2.74
CA LYS A 39 1.45 7.86 -4.14
C LYS A 39 2.69 8.74 -4.37
N GLN A 40 2.97 9.71 -3.51
CA GLN A 40 4.20 10.50 -3.61
C GLN A 40 5.47 9.64 -3.50
N TYR A 41 5.46 8.63 -2.63
CA TYR A 41 6.62 7.78 -2.38
C TYR A 41 6.78 6.62 -3.36
N THR A 42 5.68 6.07 -3.87
CA THR A 42 5.67 4.88 -4.74
C THR A 42 5.33 5.21 -6.19
N GLN A 43 5.00 6.47 -6.48
CA GLN A 43 4.49 6.95 -7.76
C GLN A 43 3.19 6.26 -8.22
N SER A 44 2.57 5.46 -7.35
CA SER A 44 1.38 4.65 -7.65
C SER A 44 0.38 4.72 -6.51
N SER A 45 -0.92 4.67 -6.82
CA SER A 45 -1.93 4.59 -5.76
C SER A 45 -1.80 3.24 -5.03
N PRO A 46 -2.16 3.17 -3.74
CA PRO A 46 -2.15 1.92 -2.98
C PRO A 46 -2.96 0.80 -3.64
N SER A 47 -4.08 1.16 -4.29
CA SER A 47 -4.96 0.24 -5.00
C SER A 47 -4.32 -0.29 -6.27
N SER A 48 -3.69 0.57 -7.08
CA SER A 48 -2.96 0.16 -8.27
C SER A 48 -1.73 -0.67 -7.93
N TYR A 49 -1.00 -0.30 -6.88
CA TYR A 49 0.15 -1.06 -6.39
C TYR A 49 -0.24 -2.46 -5.93
N ARG A 50 -1.37 -2.60 -5.23
CA ARG A 50 -1.92 -3.91 -4.87
C ARG A 50 -2.28 -4.71 -6.11
N LYS A 51 -3.01 -4.10 -7.06
CA LYS A 51 -3.42 -4.78 -8.29
C LYS A 51 -2.21 -5.34 -9.05
N GLN A 52 -1.16 -4.54 -9.22
CA GLN A 52 0.11 -4.98 -9.81
C GLN A 52 0.78 -6.10 -9.02
N ALA A 53 0.80 -6.01 -7.68
CA ALA A 53 1.40 -7.05 -6.84
C ALA A 53 0.64 -8.38 -6.94
N THR A 54 -0.70 -8.36 -7.00
CA THR A 54 -1.52 -9.56 -7.22
C THR A 54 -1.41 -10.10 -8.65
N GLU A 55 -1.34 -9.24 -9.67
CA GLU A 55 -1.19 -9.67 -11.06
C GLU A 55 0.20 -10.27 -11.33
N THR A 56 1.25 -9.78 -10.67
CA THR A 56 2.62 -10.34 -10.78
C THR A 56 2.72 -11.76 -10.20
N HIS A 57 1.83 -12.14 -9.27
CA HIS A 57 1.79 -13.49 -8.69
C HIS A 57 0.92 -14.50 -9.46
N LEU A 58 0.10 -14.07 -10.42
CA LEU A 58 -0.75 -14.95 -11.23
C LEU A 58 -0.13 -15.36 -12.57
N SER A 59 1.03 -14.81 -12.93
CA SER A 59 1.80 -15.22 -14.11
C SER A 59 2.95 -16.16 -13.69
N ASN A 60 2.64 -17.40 -13.33
CA ASN A 60 3.56 -18.54 -13.40
C ASN A 60 2.74 -19.84 -13.47
#